data_AF-A0A6G0TRX9-F1
#
_entry.id   AF-A0A6G0TRX9-F1
#
_cell.length_a   1.000
_cell.length_b   1.000
_cell.length_c   1.000
_cell.angle_alpha   90.00
_cell.angle_beta   90.00
_cell.angle_gamma   90.00
#
_symmetry.space_group_name_H-M   'P 1'
#
loop_
_entity.id
_entity.type
_entity.pdbx_description
1 polymer ?
#
loop_
_entity_poly.entity_id
_entity_poly.type
_entity_poly.pdbx_seq_one_letter_code
_entity_poly.pdbx_strand_id
1 'polypeptide(L)'
;MFCSLEDSKWKTSGFYGASSKSCCCEALSSLKCNLTATIDTLAEIAENDAEFGFNAAALFNCIQSFDFVFSLILMEDVLTKTNVLSKYLQFPSLNYGLVIKMVKETIISFKDLKTEDNFQKVWERVENISKSYSFSEARLPRLKSVPLKLGGVTKQSVKNVQDDKTIIKLMCITVF
;
A
#
# COMPACT_ATOMS: atom_id res chain seq x y z
N MET A 1 -18.41 53.55 -3.98
CA MET A 1 -17.76 54.19 -5.14
C MET A 1 -16.26 53.96 -4.97
N PHE A 2 -15.66 53.27 -5.95
CA PHE A 2 -14.23 53.09 -6.24
C PHE A 2 -13.22 52.89 -5.11
N CYS A 3 -12.53 51.74 -5.16
CA CYS A 3 -11.07 51.74 -5.22
C CYS A 3 -10.61 50.63 -6.17
N SER A 4 -10.01 51.04 -7.29
CA SER A 4 -9.21 50.23 -8.22
C SER A 4 -8.04 49.60 -7.46
N LEU A 5 -7.78 48.30 -7.57
CA LEU A 5 -6.93 47.65 -8.59
C LEU A 5 -5.55 48.28 -8.72
N GLU A 6 -4.59 47.69 -8.01
CA GLU A 6 -3.26 47.43 -8.54
C GLU A 6 -2.84 46.01 -8.15
N ASP A 7 -2.80 45.17 -9.19
CA ASP A 7 -2.34 43.79 -9.17
C ASP A 7 -0.84 43.75 -8.94
N SER A 8 -0.40 42.96 -7.95
CA SER A 8 0.96 42.43 -7.90
C SER A 8 0.99 41.10 -7.15
N LYS A 9 0.82 40.05 -7.95
CA LYS A 9 1.43 38.71 -7.84
C LYS A 9 1.39 38.06 -6.44
N TRP A 10 0.26 37.41 -6.21
CA TRP A 10 0.08 36.12 -5.56
C TRP A 10 1.04 35.76 -4.40
N LYS A 11 0.52 36.04 -3.21
CA LYS A 11 0.34 35.09 -2.10
C LYS A 11 1.53 34.18 -1.81
N THR A 12 2.28 34.59 -0.79
CA THR A 12 2.78 33.71 0.26
C THR A 12 1.75 32.63 0.62
N SER A 13 1.98 31.39 0.23
CA SER A 13 1.38 30.23 0.88
C SER A 13 2.37 29.07 0.85
N GLY A 14 2.97 28.82 2.02
CA GLY A 14 3.73 27.60 2.25
C GLY A 14 2.85 26.38 1.98
N PHE A 15 3.29 25.52 1.07
CA PHE A 15 2.63 24.26 0.75
C PHE A 15 3.67 23.15 0.56
N TYR A 16 4.55 22.97 1.54
CA TYR A 16 5.61 21.96 1.48
C TYR A 16 5.19 20.58 2.05
N GLY A 17 3.93 20.38 2.46
CA GLY A 17 3.52 19.15 3.18
C GLY A 17 2.44 18.28 2.51
N ALA A 18 1.67 18.82 1.57
CA ALA A 18 0.38 18.21 1.17
C ALA A 18 0.34 17.66 -0.27
N SER A 19 1.21 18.13 -1.17
CA SER A 19 1.25 17.63 -2.55
C SER A 19 1.78 16.20 -2.65
N SER A 20 2.81 15.85 -1.86
CA SER A 20 3.47 14.55 -1.98
C SER A 20 2.62 13.37 -1.46
N LYS A 21 1.85 13.54 -0.38
CA LYS A 21 0.98 12.45 0.10
C LYS A 21 -0.29 12.30 -0.73
N SER A 22 -0.86 13.40 -1.24
CA SER A 22 -2.02 13.35 -2.15
C SER A 22 -1.65 12.70 -3.47
N CYS A 23 -0.49 13.05 -4.05
CA CYS A 23 -0.06 12.47 -5.31
C CYS A 23 0.21 10.96 -5.19
N CYS A 24 0.75 10.48 -4.08
CA CYS A 24 0.92 9.04 -3.86
C CYS A 24 -0.42 8.30 -3.77
N CYS A 25 -1.43 8.89 -3.14
CA CYS A 25 -2.78 8.30 -3.12
C CYS A 25 -3.35 8.21 -4.54
N GLU A 26 -3.29 9.30 -5.29
CA GLU A 26 -3.81 9.39 -6.66
C GLU A 26 -3.07 8.43 -7.61
N ALA A 27 -1.74 8.32 -7.48
CA ALA A 27 -0.93 7.39 -8.26
C ALA A 27 -1.28 5.92 -7.97
N LEU A 28 -1.43 5.54 -6.70
CA LEU A 28 -1.79 4.17 -6.34
C LEU A 28 -3.21 3.82 -6.79
N SER A 29 -4.16 4.74 -6.62
CA SER A 29 -5.52 4.55 -7.13
C SER A 29 -5.52 4.40 -8.66
N SER A 30 -4.75 5.23 -9.37
CA SER A 30 -4.62 5.15 -10.83
C SER A 30 -4.01 3.83 -11.28
N LEU A 31 -2.94 3.37 -10.61
CA LEU A 31 -2.29 2.10 -10.90
C LEU A 31 -3.24 0.92 -10.65
N LYS A 32 -3.99 0.93 -9.56
CA LYS A 32 -4.96 -0.11 -9.24
C LYS A 32 -6.09 -0.18 -10.26
N CYS A 33 -6.63 0.97 -10.67
CA CYS A 33 -7.69 1.03 -11.69
C CYS A 33 -7.19 0.60 -13.08
N ASN A 34 -5.92 0.87 -13.40
CA ASN A 34 -5.31 0.58 -14.69
C ASN A 34 -4.35 -0.62 -14.64
N LEU A 35 -4.50 -1.50 -13.63
CA LEU A 35 -3.54 -2.58 -13.39
C LEU A 35 -3.44 -3.50 -14.60
N THR A 36 -4.57 -3.85 -15.22
CA THR A 36 -4.64 -4.68 -16.43
C THR A 36 -3.90 -4.05 -17.60
N ALA A 37 -4.21 -2.79 -17.93
CA ALA A 37 -3.55 -2.09 -19.03
C ALA A 37 -2.04 -1.95 -18.79
N THR A 38 -1.62 -1.79 -17.53
CA THR A 38 -0.19 -1.74 -17.17
C THR A 38 0.48 -3.10 -17.37
N ILE A 39 -0.19 -4.19 -17.03
CA ILE A 39 0.31 -5.56 -17.22
C ILE A 39 0.42 -5.88 -18.72
N ASP A 40 -0.61 -5.57 -19.50
CA ASP A 40 -0.65 -5.83 -20.94
C ASP A 40 0.44 -5.06 -21.68
N THR A 41 0.60 -3.77 -21.37
CA THR A 41 1.64 -2.93 -21.98
C THR A 41 3.06 -3.39 -21.61
N LEU A 42 3.28 -3.83 -20.37
CA LEU A 42 4.57 -4.39 -19.96
C LEU A 42 4.87 -5.72 -20.63
N ALA A 43 3.86 -6.58 -20.84
CA ALA A 43 4.03 -7.83 -21.59
C ALA A 43 4.39 -7.55 -23.06
N GLU A 44 3.73 -6.57 -23.69
CA GLU A 44 4.02 -6.17 -25.06
C GLU A 44 5.45 -5.63 -25.21
N ILE A 45 5.90 -4.75 -24.31
CA ILE A 45 7.27 -4.23 -24.32
C ILE A 45 8.29 -5.35 -24.05
N ALA A 46 7.98 -6.28 -23.14
CA ALA A 46 8.84 -7.41 -22.82
C ALA A 46 9.13 -8.31 -24.05
N GLU A 47 8.15 -8.48 -24.93
CA GLU A 47 8.28 -9.33 -26.12
C GLU A 47 8.87 -8.59 -27.33
N ASN A 48 8.55 -7.30 -27.49
CA ASN A 48 8.83 -6.56 -28.74
C ASN A 48 10.02 -5.61 -28.65
N ASP A 49 10.51 -5.26 -27.46
CA ASP A 49 11.60 -4.29 -27.28
C ASP A 49 12.92 -4.98 -26.92
N ALA A 50 13.93 -4.85 -27.79
CA ALA A 50 15.24 -5.46 -27.58
C ALA A 50 16.10 -4.73 -26.52
N GLU A 51 15.84 -3.45 -26.28
CA GLU A 51 16.61 -2.62 -25.34
C GLU A 51 15.99 -2.64 -23.94
N PHE A 52 14.67 -2.54 -23.86
CA PHE A 52 13.94 -2.45 -22.59
C PHE A 52 13.16 -3.71 -22.23
N GLY A 53 13.09 -4.71 -23.10
CA GLY A 53 12.27 -5.91 -22.87
C GLY A 53 12.63 -6.66 -21.59
N PHE A 54 13.91 -6.75 -21.24
CA PHE A 54 14.34 -7.33 -19.96
C PHE A 54 13.82 -6.56 -18.74
N ASN A 55 13.87 -5.23 -18.77
CA ASN A 55 13.38 -4.39 -17.67
C ASN A 55 11.85 -4.46 -17.56
N ALA A 56 11.15 -4.45 -18.71
CA ALA A 56 9.70 -4.61 -18.76
C ALA A 56 9.28 -5.98 -18.21
N ALA A 57 9.97 -7.06 -18.59
CA ALA A 57 9.73 -8.40 -18.05
C ALA A 57 10.00 -8.48 -16.53
N ALA A 58 11.06 -7.84 -16.04
CA ALA A 58 11.34 -7.78 -14.60
C ALA A 58 10.22 -7.05 -13.84
N LEU A 59 9.78 -5.89 -14.36
CA LEU A 59 8.71 -5.10 -13.75
C LEU A 59 7.36 -5.82 -13.83
N PHE A 60 7.04 -6.47 -14.96
CA PHE A 60 5.87 -7.33 -15.14
C PHE A 60 5.81 -8.41 -14.04
N ASN A 61 6.91 -9.15 -13.85
CA ASN A 61 7.00 -10.18 -12.81
C ASN A 61 6.85 -9.60 -11.39
N CYS A 62 7.35 -8.39 -11.14
CA CYS A 62 7.16 -7.71 -9.86
C CYS A 62 5.69 -7.34 -9.62
N ILE A 63 5.03 -6.73 -10.60
CA ILE A 63 3.63 -6.28 -10.48
C ILE A 63 2.67 -7.47 -10.37
N GLN A 64 2.99 -8.58 -11.03
CA GLN A 64 2.23 -9.83 -10.98
C GLN A 64 2.45 -10.63 -9.67
N SER A 65 3.33 -10.17 -8.78
CA SER A 65 3.59 -10.88 -7.53
C SER A 65 2.50 -10.61 -6.50
N PHE A 66 2.11 -11.67 -5.77
CA PHE A 66 1.16 -11.56 -4.65
C PHE A 66 1.59 -10.48 -3.64
N ASP A 67 2.87 -10.44 -3.28
CA ASP A 67 3.43 -9.50 -2.31
C ASP A 67 3.25 -8.05 -2.77
N PHE A 68 3.41 -7.77 -4.07
CA PHE A 68 3.21 -6.44 -4.63
C PHE A 68 1.75 -6.02 -4.55
N VAL A 69 0.82 -6.88 -5.00
CA VAL A 69 -0.62 -6.59 -4.98
C VAL A 69 -1.12 -6.45 -3.55
N PHE A 70 -0.66 -7.30 -2.63
CA PHE A 70 -0.95 -7.19 -1.21
C PHE A 70 -0.48 -5.83 -0.66
N SER A 71 0.77 -5.46 -0.95
CA SER A 71 1.33 -4.18 -0.51
C SER A 71 0.59 -2.99 -1.12
N LEU A 72 0.18 -3.08 -2.38
CA LEU A 72 -0.60 -2.06 -3.08
C LEU A 72 -1.93 -1.78 -2.37
N ILE A 73 -2.68 -2.84 -2.02
CA ILE A 73 -3.96 -2.72 -1.32
C ILE A 73 -3.77 -2.17 0.09
N LEU A 74 -2.79 -2.69 0.84
CA LEU A 74 -2.52 -2.24 2.19
C LEU A 74 -2.09 -0.76 2.22
N MET A 75 -1.22 -0.35 1.29
CA MET A 75 -0.76 1.03 1.17
C MET A 75 -1.87 1.99 0.77
N GLU A 76 -2.79 1.57 -0.11
CA GLU A 76 -3.97 2.36 -0.46
C GLU A 76 -4.83 2.65 0.78
N ASP A 77 -5.10 1.63 1.62
CA ASP A 77 -5.89 1.80 2.85
C ASP A 77 -5.21 2.76 3.83
N VAL A 78 -3.89 2.63 4.02
CA VAL A 78 -3.11 3.49 4.93
C VAL A 78 -3.04 4.93 4.43
N LEU A 79 -2.72 5.11 3.15
CA LEU A 79 -2.54 6.43 2.56
C LEU A 79 -3.87 7.18 2.45
N THR A 80 -4.97 6.50 2.12
CA THR A 80 -6.31 7.12 2.09
C THR A 80 -6.70 7.69 3.44
N LYS A 81 -6.55 6.90 4.53
CA LYS A 81 -6.82 7.35 5.90
C LYS A 81 -5.96 8.54 6.30
N THR A 82 -4.66 8.49 5.95
CA THR A 82 -3.72 9.58 6.22
C THR A 82 -4.04 10.84 5.41
N ASN A 83 -4.51 10.70 4.17
CA ASN A 83 -4.87 11.80 3.29
C ASN A 83 -6.10 12.54 3.81
N VAL A 84 -7.14 11.81 4.24
CA VAL A 84 -8.33 12.39 4.86
C VAL A 84 -7.94 13.21 6.10
N LEU A 85 -7.16 12.63 7.01
CA LEU A 85 -6.69 13.35 8.19
C LEU A 85 -5.84 14.58 7.82
N SER A 86 -4.95 14.46 6.84
CA SER A 86 -4.10 15.56 6.38
C SER A 86 -4.91 16.72 5.81
N LYS A 87 -5.91 16.44 4.96
CA LYS A 87 -6.83 17.46 4.43
C LYS A 87 -7.61 18.14 5.54
N TYR A 88 -8.05 17.36 6.53
CA TYR A 88 -8.79 17.88 7.67
C TYR A 88 -7.95 18.81 8.55
N LEU A 89 -6.71 18.42 8.85
CA LEU A 89 -5.76 19.22 9.64
C LEU A 89 -5.36 20.53 8.97
N GLN A 90 -5.41 20.59 7.64
CA GLN A 90 -5.05 21.76 6.85
C GLN A 90 -6.25 22.68 6.58
N PHE A 91 -7.44 22.34 7.08
CA PHE A 91 -8.64 23.14 6.84
C PHE A 91 -8.58 24.49 7.58
N PRO A 92 -8.81 25.63 6.91
CA PRO A 92 -8.55 26.96 7.48
C PRO A 92 -9.46 27.31 8.67
N SER A 93 -10.64 26.72 8.78
CA SER A 93 -11.55 26.86 9.93
C SER A 93 -11.54 25.59 10.79
N LEU A 94 -10.40 25.28 11.38
CA LEU A 94 -10.15 24.05 12.12
C LEU A 94 -10.90 24.02 13.47
N ASN A 95 -11.68 22.98 13.73
CA ASN A 95 -12.28 22.72 15.05
C ASN A 95 -11.41 21.70 15.81
N TYR A 96 -10.68 22.17 16.84
CA TYR A 96 -9.77 21.31 17.61
C TYR A 96 -10.43 20.10 18.28
N GLY A 97 -11.67 20.23 18.76
CA GLY A 97 -12.41 19.10 19.35
C GLY A 97 -12.66 18.00 18.31
N LEU A 98 -13.03 18.39 17.09
CA LEU A 98 -13.22 17.47 15.99
C LEU A 98 -11.89 16.89 15.48
N VAL A 99 -10.81 17.68 15.45
CA VAL A 99 -9.47 17.18 15.10
C VAL A 99 -9.02 16.07 16.04
N ILE A 100 -9.14 16.27 17.36
CA ILE A 100 -8.74 15.26 18.35
C ILE A 100 -9.53 13.96 18.13
N LYS A 101 -10.83 14.08 17.82
CA LYS A 101 -11.67 12.93 17.48
C LYS A 101 -11.16 12.21 16.22
N MET A 102 -10.93 12.94 15.13
CA MET A 102 -10.44 12.38 13.86
C MET A 102 -9.06 11.71 14.00
N VAL A 103 -8.16 12.29 14.79
CA VAL A 103 -6.85 11.67 15.09
C VAL A 103 -7.03 10.35 15.83
N LYS A 104 -7.88 10.31 16.86
CA LYS A 104 -8.17 9.08 17.61
C LYS A 104 -8.79 8.00 16.73
N GLU A 105 -9.76 8.37 15.89
CA GLU A 105 -10.39 7.47 14.92
C GLU A 105 -9.37 6.92 13.91
N THR A 106 -8.45 7.76 13.43
CA THR A 106 -7.36 7.33 12.55
C THR A 106 -6.45 6.32 13.25
N ILE A 107 -6.06 6.57 14.51
CA ILE A 107 -5.26 5.62 15.30
C ILE A 107 -5.98 4.30 15.49
N ILE A 108 -7.27 4.31 15.84
CA ILE A 108 -8.08 3.10 15.99
C ILE A 108 -8.11 2.34 14.66
N SER A 109 -8.36 3.04 13.56
CA SER A 109 -8.40 2.40 12.24
C SER A 109 -7.09 1.74 11.84
N PHE A 110 -5.93 2.31 12.22
CA PHE A 110 -4.63 1.66 12.00
C PHE A 110 -4.38 0.47 12.92
N LYS A 111 -4.94 0.46 14.13
CA LYS A 111 -4.93 -0.73 14.98
C LYS A 111 -5.79 -1.83 14.37
N ASP A 112 -6.96 -1.47 13.84
CA ASP A 112 -7.87 -2.41 13.18
C ASP A 112 -7.22 -3.00 11.91
N LEU A 113 -6.45 -2.21 11.17
CA LEU A 113 -5.71 -2.71 9.99
C LEU A 113 -4.70 -3.83 10.34
N LYS A 114 -4.17 -3.84 11.57
CA LYS A 114 -3.21 -4.84 12.08
C LYS A 114 -3.87 -6.09 12.64
N THR A 115 -5.20 -6.16 12.64
CA THR A 115 -5.93 -7.34 13.13
C THR A 115 -5.89 -8.46 12.11
N GLU A 116 -5.93 -9.69 12.60
CA GLU A 116 -6.02 -10.89 11.77
C GLU A 116 -7.22 -10.83 10.82
N ASP A 117 -8.38 -10.36 11.31
CA ASP A 117 -9.59 -10.22 10.51
C ASP A 117 -9.40 -9.27 9.32
N ASN A 118 -8.70 -8.15 9.53
CA ASN A 118 -8.42 -7.22 8.44
C ASN A 118 -7.36 -7.78 7.49
N PHE A 119 -6.37 -8.50 8.01
CA PHE A 119 -5.40 -9.20 7.19
C PHE A 119 -6.07 -10.24 6.27
N GLN A 120 -6.99 -11.04 6.81
CA GLN A 120 -7.82 -11.99 6.06
C GLN A 120 -8.63 -11.28 4.96
N LYS A 121 -9.26 -10.13 5.26
CA LYS A 121 -9.99 -9.35 4.25
C LYS A 121 -9.09 -8.84 3.13
N VAL A 122 -7.88 -8.38 3.46
CA VAL A 122 -6.90 -7.95 2.43
C VAL A 122 -6.47 -9.17 1.61
N TRP A 123 -6.19 -10.29 2.26
CA TRP A 123 -5.83 -11.55 1.60
C TRP A 123 -6.88 -12.00 0.59
N GLU A 124 -8.15 -12.05 0.99
CA GLU A 124 -9.27 -12.41 0.11
C GLU A 124 -9.40 -11.45 -1.09
N ARG A 125 -9.16 -10.15 -0.90
CA ARG A 125 -9.12 -9.19 -2.01
C ARG A 125 -7.97 -9.50 -2.97
N VAL A 126 -6.78 -9.80 -2.47
CA VAL A 126 -5.63 -10.17 -3.30
C VAL A 126 -5.90 -11.47 -4.04
N GLU A 127 -6.49 -12.48 -3.40
CA GLU A 127 -6.87 -13.73 -4.08
C GLU A 127 -7.87 -13.51 -5.20
N ASN A 128 -8.88 -12.66 -4.98
CA ASN A 128 -9.87 -12.35 -6.02
C ASN A 128 -9.22 -11.66 -7.23
N ILE A 129 -8.28 -10.76 -6.97
CA ILE A 129 -7.47 -10.12 -8.01
C ILE A 129 -6.59 -11.18 -8.70
N SER A 130 -5.87 -12.00 -7.93
CA SER A 130 -4.98 -13.06 -8.43
C SER A 130 -5.71 -14.05 -9.35
N LYS A 131 -6.91 -14.51 -8.94
CA LYS A 131 -7.78 -15.38 -9.75
C LYS A 131 -8.20 -14.74 -11.07
N SER A 132 -8.36 -13.42 -11.10
CA SER A 132 -8.77 -12.69 -12.30
C SER A 132 -7.63 -12.57 -13.32
N TYR A 133 -6.37 -12.71 -12.89
CA TYR A 133 -5.20 -12.41 -13.71
C TYR A 133 -4.14 -13.54 -13.75
N SER A 134 -4.48 -14.73 -13.24
CA SER A 134 -3.58 -15.90 -13.19
C SER A 134 -2.21 -15.61 -12.54
N PHE A 135 -2.20 -14.88 -11.42
CA PHE A 135 -0.95 -14.48 -10.75
C PHE A 135 -0.25 -15.64 -10.04
N SER A 136 1.03 -15.43 -9.71
CA SER A 136 1.81 -16.36 -8.87
C SER A 136 1.12 -16.52 -7.50
N GLU A 137 1.08 -17.77 -7.02
CA GLU A 137 0.59 -18.10 -5.67
C GLU A 137 1.38 -17.34 -4.59
N ALA A 138 0.73 -17.09 -3.46
CA ALA A 138 1.34 -16.43 -2.31
C ALA A 138 2.57 -17.23 -1.83
N ARG A 139 3.68 -16.53 -1.61
CA ARG A 139 4.91 -17.15 -1.10
C ARG A 139 5.02 -16.87 0.38
N LEU A 140 5.31 -17.91 1.16
CA LEU A 140 5.64 -17.75 2.58
C LEU A 140 6.79 -16.73 2.73
N PRO A 141 6.67 -15.77 3.67
CA PRO A 141 7.79 -14.90 4.01
C PRO A 141 9.01 -15.76 4.34
N ARG A 142 10.17 -15.41 3.80
CA ARG A 142 11.42 -16.08 4.20
C ARG A 142 11.67 -15.75 5.67
N LEU A 143 11.33 -16.69 6.55
CA LEU A 143 11.72 -16.63 7.95
C LEU A 143 13.25 -16.52 8.00
N LYS A 144 13.76 -15.36 8.43
CA LYS A 144 15.19 -15.19 8.65
C LYS A 144 15.60 -16.16 9.75
N SER A 145 16.47 -17.11 9.43
CA SER A 145 17.05 -17.99 10.42
C SER A 145 17.76 -17.14 11.46
N VAL A 146 17.29 -17.19 12.70
CA VAL A 146 17.95 -16.50 13.81
C VAL A 146 19.35 -17.11 13.94
N PRO A 147 20.43 -16.30 13.95
CA PRO A 147 21.78 -16.81 14.12
C PRO A 147 21.87 -17.68 15.39
N LEU A 148 22.36 -18.90 15.27
CA LEU A 148 22.40 -19.95 16.31
C LEU A 148 23.22 -19.60 17.58
N LYS A 149 23.72 -18.36 17.72
CA LYS A 149 24.68 -17.97 18.76
C LYS A 149 24.08 -17.32 20.00
N LEU A 150 22.75 -17.25 20.14
CA LEU A 150 22.11 -16.90 21.41
C LEU A 150 21.08 -17.97 21.78
N GLY A 151 21.43 -18.79 22.79
CA GLY A 151 20.51 -19.45 23.72
C GLY A 151 19.41 -20.33 23.13
N GLY A 152 19.54 -21.64 23.33
CA GLY A 152 18.62 -22.69 22.86
C GLY A 152 17.12 -22.36 22.92
N VAL A 153 16.49 -22.37 21.74
CA VAL A 153 15.06 -22.59 21.58
C VAL A 153 14.88 -23.78 20.65
N THR A 154 14.10 -24.75 21.11
CA THR A 154 13.77 -26.00 20.43
C THR A 154 13.17 -25.73 19.05
N LYS A 155 13.73 -26.37 18.01
CA LYS A 155 13.17 -26.34 16.65
C LYS A 155 11.70 -26.78 16.71
N GLN A 156 10.75 -25.86 16.57
CA GLN A 156 9.43 -26.23 16.08
C GLN A 156 9.62 -26.60 14.62
N SER A 157 9.50 -27.89 14.34
CA SER A 157 9.34 -28.39 12.98
C SER A 157 8.11 -27.72 12.38
N VAL A 158 8.34 -26.78 11.46
CA VAL A 158 7.32 -26.33 10.52
C VAL A 158 6.97 -27.57 9.70
N LYS A 159 5.93 -28.27 10.13
CA LYS A 159 5.28 -29.28 9.29
C LYS A 159 4.73 -28.51 8.09
N ASN A 160 4.98 -29.01 6.89
CA ASN A 160 4.29 -28.62 5.66
C ASN A 160 2.79 -28.77 5.89
N VAL A 161 2.16 -27.69 6.33
CA VAL A 161 0.72 -27.52 6.34
C VAL A 161 0.50 -26.24 5.58
N GLN A 162 0.21 -26.40 4.29
CA GLN A 162 -0.31 -25.39 3.38
C GLN A 162 -1.75 -25.06 3.84
N ASP A 163 -1.89 -24.46 5.01
CA ASP A 163 -3.16 -23.89 5.48
C ASP A 163 -3.00 -22.38 5.37
N ASP A 164 -3.83 -21.76 4.53
CA ASP A 164 -3.87 -20.31 4.32
C ASP A 164 -3.94 -19.56 5.64
N LYS A 165 -4.60 -20.12 6.66
CA LYS A 165 -4.67 -19.54 8.02
C LYS A 165 -3.32 -19.46 8.71
N THR A 166 -2.42 -20.43 8.46
CA THR A 166 -1.07 -20.42 9.02
C THR A 166 -0.20 -19.41 8.28
N ILE A 167 -0.36 -19.28 6.97
CA ILE A 167 0.34 -18.29 6.14
C ILE A 167 -0.06 -16.87 6.53
N ILE A 168 -1.36 -16.61 6.63
CA ILE A 168 -1.96 -15.33 7.01
C ILE A 168 -1.47 -14.91 8.39
N LYS A 169 -1.52 -15.81 9.37
CA LYS A 169 -1.03 -15.55 10.72
C LYS A 169 0.47 -15.24 10.77
N LEU A 170 1.28 -15.99 10.02
CA LEU A 170 2.73 -15.75 9.93
C LEU A 170 3.05 -14.43 9.22
N MET A 171 2.33 -14.08 8.16
CA MET A 171 2.49 -12.81 7.47
C MET A 171 2.05 -11.64 8.35
N CYS A 172 0.94 -11.76 9.07
CA CYS A 172 0.46 -10.76 10.02
C CYS A 172 1.53 -10.42 11.07
N ILE A 173 2.24 -11.43 11.58
CA ILE A 173 3.36 -11.26 12.54
C ILE A 173 4.63 -10.72 11.87
N THR A 174 4.87 -11.01 10.59
CA THR A 174 6.12 -10.61 9.91
C THR A 174 6.05 -9.22 9.29
N VAL A 175 4.85 -8.79 8.88
CA VAL A 175 4.58 -7.50 8.23
C VAL A 175 4.43 -6.37 9.25
N PHE A 176 4.07 -6.65 10.50
CA PHE A 176 3.84 -5.67 11.57
C PHE A 176 4.65 -5.90 12.83
#